data_AF-A0A1G7YIS3-F1
#
_entry.id   AF-A0A1G7YIS3-F1
#
_cell.length_a   1.000
_cell.length_b   1.000
_cell.length_c   1.000
_cell.angle_alpha   90.00
_cell.angle_beta   90.00
_cell.angle_gamma   90.00
#
_symmetry.space_group_name_H-M   'P 1'
#
loop_
_entity.id
_entity.type
_entity.pdbx_description
1 polymer ?
#
loop_
_entity_poly.entity_id
_entity_poly.type
_entity_poly.pdbx_seq_one_letter_code
_entity_poly.pdbx_strand_id
1 'polypeptide(L)' 'MSSRLVNGASVRALREAVGIRHVDFARRLAISAGYLTNIEAGRKQPAVDVTRRMAEALSVPLEAITYPAVIATAAEPVSA' A
#
# COMPACT_ATOMS: atom_id res chain seq x y z
N MET A 1 7.77 -0.56 -17.55
CA MET A 1 6.60 0.01 -16.84
C MET A 1 7.03 0.33 -15.42
N SER A 2 6.86 1.58 -14.97
CA SER A 2 7.20 1.96 -13.59
C SER A 2 6.19 1.33 -12.64
N SER A 3 6.62 0.32 -11.89
CA SER A 3 5.79 -0.29 -10.85
C SER A 3 5.79 0.62 -9.61
N ARG A 4 4.64 0.78 -8.95
CA ARG A 4 4.53 1.48 -7.66
C ARG A 4 4.11 0.47 -6.60
N LEU A 5 4.74 0.55 -5.44
CA LEU A 5 4.42 -0.28 -4.28
C LEU A 5 3.88 0.59 -3.16
N VAL A 6 3.07 0.00 -2.29
CA VAL A 6 2.53 0.68 -1.10
C VAL A 6 3.57 0.68 0.02
N ASN A 7 3.72 1.85 0.64
CA ASN A 7 4.41 2.00 1.90
C ASN A 7 3.42 1.77 3.06
N GLY A 8 3.45 0.57 3.63
CA GLY A 8 2.58 0.20 4.74
C GLY A 8 2.71 1.09 5.98
N ALA A 9 3.92 1.56 6.28
CA ALA A 9 4.17 2.44 7.42
C ALA A 9 3.52 3.81 7.20
N SER A 10 3.59 4.37 5.99
CA SER A 10 2.91 5.62 5.64
C SER A 10 1.39 5.50 5.77
N VAL A 11 0.80 4.41 5.29
CA VAL A 11 -0.64 4.13 5.45
C VAL A 11 -1.02 4.13 6.93
N ARG A 12 -0.26 3.40 7.75
CA ARG A 12 -0.53 3.31 9.19
C ARG A 12 -0.44 4.66 9.87
N ALA A 13 0.61 5.42 9.60
CA ALA A 13 0.82 6.74 10.19
C ALA A 13 -0.31 7.70 9.82
N LEU A 14 -0.73 7.72 8.55
CA LEU A 14 -1.86 8.56 8.10
C LEU A 14 -3.18 8.11 8.72
N ARG A 15 -3.44 6.80 8.81
CA ARG A 15 -4.64 6.27 9.47
C ARG A 15 -4.71 6.71 10.94
N GLU A 16 -3.59 6.62 11.64
CA GLU A 16 -3.47 7.04 13.05
C GLU A 16 -3.62 8.55 13.21
N ALA A 17 -3.06 9.35 12.30
CA ALA A 17 -3.21 10.81 12.27
C ALA A 17 -4.67 11.25 12.06
N VAL A 18 -5.45 10.52 11.26
CA VAL A 18 -6.89 10.75 11.07
C VAL A 18 -7.72 10.18 12.24
N GLY A 19 -7.12 9.42 13.15
CA GLY A 19 -7.79 8.84 14.33
C GLY A 19 -8.71 7.65 14.01
N ILE A 20 -8.51 6.97 12.86
CA ILE A 20 -9.35 5.84 12.46
C ILE A 20 -8.75 4.54 13.00
N ARG A 21 -9.57 3.72 13.66
CA ARG A 21 -9.14 2.38 14.08
C ARG A 21 -8.97 1.46 12.87
N HIS A 22 -7.94 0.62 12.88
CA HIS A 22 -7.64 -0.31 11.80
C HIS A 22 -8.84 -1.19 11.36
N VAL A 23 -9.66 -1.69 12.29
CA VAL A 23 -10.89 -2.44 11.96
C VAL A 23 -11.92 -1.61 11.18
N ASP A 24 -12.10 -0.34 11.53
CA ASP A 24 -13.04 0.54 10.84
C ASP A 24 -12.50 0.96 9.47
N PHE A 25 -11.18 1.18 9.37
CA PHE A 25 -10.52 1.45 8.10
C PHE A 25 -10.64 0.25 7.15
N ALA A 26 -10.37 -0.96 7.62
CA ALA A 26 -10.52 -2.18 6.82
C ALA A 26 -11.96 -2.37 6.30
N ARG A 27 -12.98 -2.07 7.13
CA ARG A 27 -14.39 -2.08 6.71
C ARG A 27 -14.68 -1.07 5.60
N ARG A 28 -14.19 0.18 5.72
CA ARG A 28 -14.35 1.21 4.67
C ARG A 28 -13.72 0.78 3.35
N LEU A 29 -12.62 0.05 3.43
CA LEU A 29 -11.91 -0.49 2.28
C LEU A 29 -12.49 -1.81 1.76
N ALA A 30 -13.54 -2.35 2.39
CA ALA A 30 -14.12 -3.66 2.10
C ALA A 30 -13.06 -4.79 2.05
N ILE A 31 -12.12 -4.78 3.00
CA ILE A 31 -11.11 -5.82 3.19
C ILE A 31 -11.12 -6.35 4.63
N SER A 32 -10.45 -7.47 4.87
CA SER A 32 -10.29 -7.99 6.24
C SER A 32 -9.29 -7.16 7.05
N ALA A 33 -9.54 -7.04 8.35
CA ALA A 33 -8.62 -6.36 9.26
C ALA A 33 -7.22 -7.02 9.28
N GLY A 34 -7.16 -8.35 9.19
CA GLY A 34 -5.89 -9.07 9.08
C GLY A 34 -5.13 -8.77 7.78
N TYR A 35 -5.84 -8.55 6.67
CA TYR A 35 -5.20 -8.13 5.43
C TYR A 35 -4.64 -6.71 5.55
N LEU A 36 -5.40 -5.77 6.11
CA LEU A 36 -4.91 -4.41 6.39
C LEU A 36 -3.67 -4.42 7.29
N THR A 37 -3.67 -5.19 8.39
CA THR A 37 -2.49 -5.30 9.27
C THR A 37 -1.25 -5.81 8.53
N ASN A 38 -1.43 -6.76 7.60
CA ASN A 38 -0.32 -7.25 6.79
C ASN A 38 0.19 -6.19 5.78
N ILE A 39 -0.70 -5.36 5.24
CA ILE A 39 -0.33 -4.23 4.38
C ILE A 39 0.42 -3.18 5.19
N GLU A 40 -0.11 -2.76 6.33
CA GLU A 40 0.52 -1.75 7.22
C GLU A 40 1.89 -2.20 7.73
N ALA A 41 2.09 -3.50 7.92
CA ALA A 41 3.39 -4.08 8.28
C ALA A 41 4.33 -4.30 7.08
N GLY A 42 3.93 -3.95 5.86
CA GLY A 42 4.72 -4.14 4.64
C GLY A 42 4.86 -5.60 4.18
N ARG A 43 4.12 -6.54 4.78
CA ARG A 43 4.18 -7.97 4.48
C ARG A 43 3.41 -8.37 3.23
N LYS A 44 2.40 -7.58 2.84
CA LYS A 44 1.59 -7.80 1.64
C LYS A 44 1.42 -6.51 0.86
N GLN A 45 1.49 -6.64 -0.46
CA GLN A 45 1.13 -5.57 -1.37
C GLN A 45 -0.37 -5.67 -1.72
N PRO A 46 -1.13 -4.57 -1.57
CA PRO A 46 -2.52 -4.54 -2.00
C PRO A 46 -2.65 -4.51 -3.53
N ALA A 47 -3.83 -4.90 -4.01
CA ALA A 47 -4.20 -4.64 -5.40
C ALA A 47 -4.38 -3.12 -5.64
N VAL A 48 -4.29 -2.71 -6.91
CA VAL A 48 -4.33 -1.29 -7.31
C VAL A 48 -5.64 -0.62 -6.90
N ASP A 49 -6.76 -1.34 -6.96
CA ASP A 49 -8.07 -0.88 -6.53
C ASP A 49 -8.15 -0.64 -5.01
N VAL A 50 -7.57 -1.52 -4.20
CA VAL A 50 -7.47 -1.34 -2.74
C VAL A 50 -6.58 -0.14 -2.42
N THR A 51 -5.44 -0.02 -3.12
CA THR A 51 -4.50 1.10 -2.96
C THR A 51 -5.17 2.45 -3.20
N ARG A 52 -5.97 2.56 -4.27
CA ARG A 52 -6.74 3.77 -4.58
C ARG A 52 -7.80 4.08 -3.52
N ARG A 53 -8.56 3.06 -3.08
CA ARG A 53 -9.53 3.21 -1.98
C ARG A 53 -8.86 3.67 -0.67
N MET A 54 -7.62 3.25 -0.40
CA MET A 54 -6.86 3.70 0.76
C MET A 54 -6.52 5.18 0.67
N ALA A 55 -6.03 5.64 -0.49
CA ALA A 55 -5.73 7.05 -0.72
C ALA A 55 -6.99 7.93 -0.59
N GLU A 56 -8.09 7.51 -1.21
CA GLU A 56 -9.40 8.18 -1.12
C GLU A 56 -9.91 8.25 0.32
N ALA A 57 -9.89 7.12 1.06
CA ALA A 57 -10.37 7.05 2.43
C ALA A 57 -9.53 7.86 3.42
N LEU A 58 -8.25 8.08 3.12
CA LEU A 58 -7.34 8.96 3.88
C LEU A 58 -7.34 10.40 3.37
N SER A 59 -8.02 10.69 2.25
CA SER A 59 -8.04 12.01 1.59
C SER A 59 -6.63 12.53 1.27
N VAL A 60 -5.78 11.65 0.76
CA VAL A 60 -4.39 11.96 0.36
C VAL A 60 -4.14 11.55 -1.09
N PRO A 61 -3.16 12.16 -1.77
CA PRO A 61 -2.71 11.68 -3.09
C PRO A 61 -2.09 10.29 -2.98
N LEU A 62 -2.12 9.53 -4.09
CA LEU A 62 -1.60 8.14 -4.14
C LEU A 62 -0.10 8.09 -3.82
N GLU A 63 0.62 9.14 -4.17
CA GLU A 63 2.05 9.35 -3.92
C GLU A 63 2.36 9.45 -2.42
N ALA A 64 1.40 9.82 -1.57
CA ALA A 64 1.62 9.89 -0.12
C ALA A 64 1.75 8.49 0.51
N ILE A 65 1.20 7.47 -0.14
CA ILE A 65 1.20 6.08 0.37
C ILE A 65 1.93 5.10 -0.57
N THR A 66 2.48 5.57 -1.68
CA THR A 66 3.19 4.74 -2.65
C THR A 66 4.57 5.28 -2.97
N TYR A 67 5.46 4.39 -3.41
CA TYR A 67 6.78 4.75 -3.91
C TYR A 67 7.07 4.01 -5.23
N PRO A 68 7.85 4.61 -6.14
CA PRO A 68 8.32 3.91 -7.32
C PRO A 68 9.25 2.78 -6.91
N ALA A 69 9.00 1.57 -7.42
CA ALA A 69 9.85 0.42 -7.22
C ALA A 69 10.40 -0.05 -8.57
N VAL A 70 11.73 -0.11 -8.67
CA VAL A 70 12.38 -0.81 -9.77
C VAL A 70 12.26 -2.29 -9.45
N ILE A 71 11.37 -2.98 -10.15
CA ILE A 71 11.40 -4.44 -10.15
C ILE A 71 12.64 -4.79 -10.97
N ALA A 72 13.69 -5.23 -10.28
CA ALA A 72 14.83 -5.85 -10.94
C ALA A 72 14.28 -7.09 -11.66
N THR A 73 14.03 -6.96 -12.96
CA THR A 73 13.79 -8.13 -13.79
C THR A 73 15.11 -8.88 -13.81
N ALA A 74 15.13 -10.12 -13.34
CA ALA A 74 16.24 -11.02 -13.63
C ALA A 74 16.25 -11.21 -15.16
N ALA A 75 16.98 -10.34 -15.86
CA ALA A 75 17.22 -10.41 -17.29
C ALA A 75 18.71 -10.74 -17.47
N GLU A 76 18.92 -12.04 -17.65
CA GLU A 76 19.98 -12.76 -18.39
C GLU A 76 21.46 -12.51 -18.04
N PRO A 77 22.29 -13.58 -18.01
CA PRO A 77 23.73 -13.41 -17.91
C PRO A 77 24.19 -12.63 -19.15
N VAL A 78 24.91 -11.54 -18.91
CA VAL A 78 25.74 -10.89 -19.94
C VAL A 78 26.66 -11.98 -20.47
N SER A 79 26.29 -12.55 -21.64
CA SER A 79 27.15 -13.47 -22.36
C SER A 79 28.38 -12.68 -22.80
N ALA A 80 29.55 -13.23 -22.45
CA ALA A 80 30.88 -12.71 -22.76
C ALA A 80 31.20 -12.81 -24.26
#